data_AF-A0A0Q5EAI8-F1
#
_entry.id   AF-A0A0Q5EAI8-F1
#
_cell.length_a   1.000
_cell.length_b   1.000
_cell.length_c   1.000
_cell.angle_alpha   90.00
_cell.angle_beta   90.00
_cell.angle_gamma   90.00
#
_symmetry.space_group_name_H-M   'P 1'
#
loop_
_entity.id
_entity.type
_entity.pdbx_description
1 polymer ?
#
loop_
_entity_poly.entity_id
_entity_poly.type
_entity_poly.pdbx_seq_one_letter_code
_entity_poly.pdbx_strand_id
1 'polypeptide(L)' 'MAVGDTLQTICNGVSGPTYITSSDDLNTQLMKIDFSREFLQSLNSAEIELTYHVTDRAGNQSRLAWPVNLTV' A
#
# COMPACT_ATOMS: atom_id res chain seq x y z
N MET A 1 -4.35 -0.34 -13.36
CA MET A 1 -2.95 -0.25 -12.92
C MET A 1 -2.07 -0.39 -14.13
N ALA A 2 -1.16 0.55 -14.31
CA ALA A 2 -0.12 0.58 -15.31
C ALA A 2 1.24 0.79 -14.63
N VAL A 3 2.32 0.53 -15.35
CA VAL A 3 3.68 0.81 -14.85
C VAL A 3 3.76 2.28 -14.48
N GLY A 4 4.48 2.64 -13.44
CA GLY A 4 4.62 4.03 -12.98
C GLY A 4 3.43 4.57 -12.20
N ASP A 5 2.33 3.81 -12.04
CA ASP A 5 1.30 4.14 -11.07
C ASP A 5 1.85 4.01 -9.65
N THR A 6 1.41 4.90 -8.78
CA THR A 6 1.86 4.94 -7.38
C THR A 6 0.81 4.33 -6.47
N LEU A 7 1.15 3.26 -5.77
CA LEU A 7 0.31 2.66 -4.74
C LEU A 7 0.71 3.23 -3.38
N GLN A 8 -0.26 3.82 -2.68
CA GLN A 8 -0.07 4.33 -1.33
C GLN A 8 -0.81 3.43 -0.34
N THR A 9 -0.08 2.82 0.58
CA THR A 9 -0.68 2.07 1.70
C THR A 9 -1.12 3.01 2.82
N ILE A 10 -2.16 2.60 3.53
CA ILE A 10 -2.70 3.29 4.70
C ILE A 10 -2.91 2.22 5.77
N CYS A 11 -2.27 2.39 6.92
CA CYS A 11 -2.31 1.47 8.05
C CYS A 11 -2.91 2.20 9.26
N ASN A 12 -4.07 1.75 9.76
CA ASN A 12 -4.79 2.41 10.85
C ASN A 12 -5.01 3.92 10.61
N GLY A 13 -5.25 4.32 9.36
CA GLY A 13 -5.40 5.72 8.96
C GLY A 13 -4.10 6.51 8.77
N VAL A 14 -2.94 5.92 9.03
CA VAL A 14 -1.61 6.53 8.83
C VAL A 14 -1.06 6.12 7.46
N SER A 15 -0.52 7.08 6.70
CA SER A 15 0.15 6.79 5.43
C SER A 15 1.37 5.88 5.66
N GLY A 16 1.33 4.70 5.07
CA GLY A 16 2.42 3.74 5.08
C GLY A 16 3.39 3.91 3.92
N PRO A 17 4.19 2.87 3.61
CA PRO A 17 5.07 2.86 2.46
C PRO A 17 4.31 3.06 1.15
N THR A 18 4.95 3.81 0.26
CA THR A 18 4.51 4.02 -1.12
C THR A 18 5.27 3.06 -2.03
N TYR A 19 4.58 2.50 -3.02
CA TYR A 19 5.14 1.56 -3.99
C TYR A 19 4.90 2.06 -5.42
N ILE A 20 5.93 2.04 -6.27
CA ILE A 20 5.78 2.39 -7.69
C ILE A 20 5.62 1.10 -8.49
N THR A 21 4.50 0.99 -9.18
CA THR A 21 4.15 -0.18 -10.00
C THR A 21 5.21 -0.38 -11.08
N SER A 22 5.89 -1.52 -11.07
CA SER A 22 6.88 -1.89 -12.08
C SER A 22 6.25 -2.80 -13.14
N SER A 23 6.98 -3.05 -14.23
CA SER A 23 6.54 -3.98 -15.28
C SER A 23 6.42 -5.43 -14.78
N ASP A 24 7.23 -5.81 -13.80
CA ASP A 24 7.22 -7.14 -13.19
C ASP A 24 5.95 -7.39 -12.37
N ASP A 25 5.49 -6.39 -11.60
CA ASP A 25 4.27 -6.49 -10.79
C ASP A 25 3.02 -6.77 -11.63
N LEU A 26 2.95 -6.17 -12.81
CA LEU A 26 1.83 -6.38 -13.73
C LEU A 26 1.86 -7.76 -14.38
N ASN A 27 3.04 -8.37 -14.50
CA ASN A 27 3.19 -9.70 -15.08
C ASN A 27 2.90 -10.79 -14.06
N THR A 28 3.35 -10.60 -12.82
CA THR A 28 3.21 -11.58 -11.73
C THR A 28 1.91 -11.41 -10.93
N GLN A 29 1.24 -10.25 -11.04
CA GLN A 29 0.13 -9.83 -10.18
C GLN A 29 0.45 -9.88 -8.68
N LEU A 30 1.73 -9.92 -8.30
CA LEU A 30 2.18 -10.02 -6.92
C LEU A 30 3.02 -8.80 -6.58
N MET A 31 2.36 -7.77 -6.03
CA MET A 31 3.05 -6.62 -5.45
C MET A 31 3.51 -6.96 -4.04
N LYS A 32 4.82 -6.85 -3.79
CA LYS A 32 5.39 -6.98 -2.46
C LYS A 32 5.65 -5.60 -1.87
N ILE A 33 5.10 -5.37 -0.69
CA ILE A 33 5.25 -4.11 0.04
C ILE A 33 5.93 -4.41 1.36
N ASP A 34 7.15 -3.91 1.50
CA ASP A 34 7.93 -4.07 2.72
C ASP A 34 7.59 -2.96 3.72
N PHE A 35 7.30 -3.36 4.95
CA PHE A 35 7.05 -2.44 6.06
C PHE A 35 8.26 -2.42 6.98
N SER A 36 8.82 -1.23 7.20
CA SER A 36 9.89 -1.07 8.17
C SER A 36 9.39 -1.37 9.59
N ARG A 37 10.24 -2.04 10.39
CA ARG A 37 9.92 -2.35 11.79
C ARG A 37 9.55 -1.11 12.60
N GLU A 38 10.24 0.00 12.36
CA GLU A 38 9.97 1.30 13.00
C GLU A 38 8.55 1.81 12.69
N PHE A 39 8.10 1.66 11.44
CA PHE A 39 6.74 2.02 11.05
C PHE A 39 5.71 1.14 11.77
N LEU A 40 5.90 -0.18 11.76
CA LEU A 40 4.99 -1.10 12.46
C LEU A 40 4.94 -0.81 13.97
N GLN A 41 6.08 -0.49 14.59
CA GLN A 41 6.13 -0.07 16.00
C GLN A 41 5.42 1.27 16.23
N SER A 42 5.50 2.22 15.29
CA SER A 42 4.83 3.52 15.40
C SER A 42 3.29 3.41 15.42
N LEU A 43 2.74 2.36 14.81
CA LEU A 43 1.30 2.10 14.84
C LEU A 43 0.82 1.68 16.24
N ASN A 44 1.73 1.19 17.09
CA ASN A 44 1.50 0.79 18.49
C ASN A 44 0.21 -0.04 18.70
N SER A 45 -0.08 -0.93 17.76
CA SER A 45 -1.28 -1.76 17.72
C SER A 45 -0.95 -3.20 17.36
N ALA A 46 -1.63 -4.16 18.00
CA ALA A 46 -1.51 -5.59 17.71
C ALA A 46 -2.30 -6.00 16.45
N GLU A 47 -3.27 -5.18 16.04
CA GLU A 47 -4.02 -5.34 14.81
C GLU A 47 -3.83 -4.11 13.92
N ILE A 48 -3.54 -4.34 12.65
CA ILE A 48 -3.31 -3.30 11.65
C ILE A 48 -4.37 -3.45 10.57
N GLU A 49 -5.27 -2.47 10.47
CA GLU A 49 -6.15 -2.32 9.31
C GLU A 49 -5.34 -1.73 8.16
N LEU A 50 -5.08 -2.53 7.13
CA LEU A 50 -4.39 -2.12 5.91
C LEU A 50 -5.40 -1.87 4.79
N THR A 51 -5.35 -0.67 4.20
CA THR A 51 -5.97 -0.36 2.91
C THR A 51 -4.97 0.35 2.01
N TYR A 52 -5.32 0.55 0.74
CA TYR A 52 -4.49 1.27 -0.21
C TYR A 52 -5.33 1.99 -1.26
N HIS A 53 -4.71 2.95 -1.95
CA HIS A 53 -5.22 3.50 -3.20
C HIS A 53 -4.08 3.58 -4.22
N VAL A 54 -4.46 3.74 -5.48
CA VAL A 54 -3.53 3.89 -6.61
C VAL A 54 -3.71 5.26 -7.21
N THR A 55 -2.61 5.94 -7.49
CA THR A 55 -2.58 7.21 -8.21
C THR A 55 -1.88 6.99 -9.55
N ASP A 56 -2.60 7.23 -10.64
CA ASP A 56 -2.05 7.17 -12.00
C ASP A 56 -1.01 8.29 -12.21
N ARG A 57 -0.17 8.17 -13.24
CA ARG A 57 0.85 9.17 -13.63
C ARG A 57 0.28 10.58 -13.85
N ALA A 58 -1.00 10.72 -14.19
CA ALA A 58 -1.68 12.00 -14.32
C ALA A 58 -2.16 12.58 -12.98
N GLY A 59 -1.92 11.90 -11.85
CA GLY A 59 -2.35 12.31 -10.51
C GLY A 59 -3.78 11.88 -10.14
N ASN A 60 -4.43 11.05 -10.96
CA ASN A 60 -5.79 10.59 -10.69
C ASN A 60 -5.78 9.46 -9.66
N GLN A 61 -6.41 9.70 -8.51
CA GLN A 61 -6.50 8.72 -7.42
C GLN A 61 -7.68 7.77 -7.61
N SER A 62 -7.45 6.49 -7.36
CA SER A 62 -8.49 5.47 -7.29
C SER A 62 -9.34 5.60 -6.02
N ARG A 63 -10.46 4.86 -5.99
CA ARG A 63 -11.14 4.56 -4.73
C ARG A 63 -10.23 3.72 -3.83
N LEU A 64 -10.43 3.85 -2.53
CA LEU A 64 -9.78 2.98 -1.54
C LEU A 64 -10.16 1.51 -1.78
N ALA A 65 -9.17 0.65 -1.62
CA ALA A 65 -9.36 -0.79 -1.57
C ALA A 65 -10.14 -1.18 -0.30
N TRP A 66 -10.73 -2.37 -0.33
CA TRP A 66 -11.32 -2.94 0.87
C TRP A 66 -10.22 -3.15 1.92
N PRO A 67 -10.44 -2.71 3.17
CA PRO A 67 -9.47 -2.90 4.22
C PRO A 67 -9.30 -4.39 4.54
N VAL A 68 -8.09 -4.77 4.94
CA VAL A 68 -7.75 -6.09 5.45
C VAL A 68 -7.06 -5.96 6.80
N ASN A 69 -7.41 -6.82 7.75
CA ASN A 69 -6.80 -6.83 9.08
C ASN A 69 -5.57 -7.73 9.05
N LEU A 70 -4.45 -7.18 9.49
CA LEU A 70 -3.19 -7.91 9.70
C LEU A 70 -2.95 -8.06 11.19
N THR A 71 -2.53 -9.25 11.60
CA THR A 71 -2.08 -9.54 12.96
C THR A 71 -0.56 -9.70 12.93
N VAL A 72 0.13 -8.91 13.75
CA VAL A 72 1.62 -8.88 13.81
C VAL A 72 2.19 -9.77 14.91
#